data_AF-A0A4Y2PXH3-F1
#
_entry.id   AF-A0A4Y2PXH3-F1
#
_cell.length_a   1.000
_cell.length_b   1.000
_cell.length_c   1.000
_cell.angle_alpha   90.00
_cell.angle_beta   90.00
_cell.angle_gamma   90.00
#
_symmetry.space_group_name_H-M   'P 1'
#
loop_
_entity.id
_entity.type
_entity.pdbx_description
1 polymer ?
#
loop_
_entity_poly.entity_id
_entity_poly.type
_entity_poly.pdbx_seq_one_letter_code
_entity_poly.pdbx_strand_id
1 'polypeptide(L)' 'MGSTSPEADKLRQAVLIIIDEITMLTKDGLRCIDYLLRDFMNTDRPFGGKVMVFRDEFRRTLPDVPRGTRADVIES' A
#
# COMPACT_ATOMS: atom_id res chain seq x y z
N MET A 1 16.20 2.94 20.50
CA MET A 1 16.99 4.16 20.23
C MET A 1 16.63 4.60 18.83
N GLY A 2 15.76 5.60 18.67
CA GLY A 2 15.36 6.06 17.34
C GLY A 2 16.58 6.63 16.62
N SER A 3 16.85 6.16 15.40
CA SER A 3 17.95 6.71 14.61
C SER A 3 17.73 8.22 14.40
N THR A 4 18.80 8.99 14.60
CA THR A 4 18.86 10.43 14.39
C THR A 4 19.38 10.73 12.98
N SER A 5 18.79 10.08 11.98
CA SER A 5 19.13 10.36 10.58
C SER A 5 18.19 11.44 10.01
N PRO A 6 18.66 12.27 9.06
CA PRO A 6 17.81 13.27 8.41
C PRO A 6 16.55 12.67 7.76
N GLU A 7 16.63 11.42 7.30
CA GLU A 7 15.50 10.68 6.72
C GLU A 7 14.47 10.29 7.78
N ALA A 8 14.92 9.86 8.96
CA ALA A 8 14.03 9.55 10.08
C ALA A 8 13.24 10.79 10.53
N ASP A 9 13.87 11.97 10.51
CA ASP A 9 13.19 13.22 10.85
C ASP A 9 12.12 13.61 9.82
N LYS A 10 12.35 13.36 8.54
CA LYS A 10 11.31 13.52 7.50
C LYS A 10 10.11 12.62 7.78
N LEU A 11 10.34 11.35 8.14
CA LEU A 11 9.26 10.42 8.50
C LEU A 11 8.53 10.84 9.77
N ARG A 12 9.23 11.41 10.75
CA ARG A 12 8.60 11.97 11.97
C ARG A 12 7.70 13.16 11.66
N GLN A 13 8.11 14.03 10.76
CA GLN A 13 7.35 15.21 10.34
C GLN A 13 6.20 14.88 9.39
N ALA A 14 6.33 13.85 8.56
CA ALA A 14 5.28 13.43 7.64
C ALA A 14 3.99 13.09 8.40
N VAL A 15 2.83 13.53 7.92
CA VAL A 15 1.52 13.17 8.48
C VAL A 15 0.81 12.13 7.59
N LEU A 16 1.12 12.17 6.29
CA LEU A 16 0.55 11.33 5.24
C LEU A 16 1.68 10.61 4.50
N ILE A 17 1.52 9.30 4.31
CA ILE A 17 2.40 8.46 3.50
C ILE A 17 1.53 7.81 2.41
N ILE A 18 1.93 7.99 1.16
CA ILE A 18 1.27 7.38 0.00
C ILE A 18 2.18 6.28 -0.54
N ILE A 19 1.65 5.07 -0.65
CA ILE A 19 2.33 3.97 -1.34
C ILE A 19 1.60 3.71 -2.64
N ASP A 20 2.28 3.96 -3.75
CA ASP A 20 1.83 3.55 -5.08
C ASP A 20 2.20 2.08 -5.32
N GLU A 21 1.38 1.36 -6.07
CA GLU A 21 1.55 -0.08 -6.36
C GLU A 21 1.69 -0.95 -5.08
N ILE A 22 0.73 -0.85 -4.15
CA ILE A 22 0.68 -1.69 -2.93
C ILE A 22 0.74 -3.21 -3.22
N THR A 23 0.38 -3.64 -4.44
CA THR A 23 0.51 -5.03 -4.91
C THR A 23 1.95 -5.53 -4.94
N MET A 24 2.95 -4.64 -5.04
CA MET A 24 4.35 -5.01 -4.95
C MET A 24 4.81 -5.25 -3.51
N LEU A 25 4.03 -4.86 -2.52
CA LEU A 25 4.33 -5.12 -1.12
C LEU A 25 3.76 -6.45 -0.66
N THR A 26 4.63 -7.29 -0.11
CA THR A 26 4.22 -8.50 0.61
C THR A 26 3.59 -8.13 1.95
N LYS A 27 2.84 -9.07 2.54
CA LYS A 27 2.31 -8.92 3.90
C LYS A 27 3.41 -8.62 4.92
N ASP A 28 4.57 -9.26 4.77
CA ASP A 28 5.72 -9.02 5.64
C ASP A 28 6.36 -7.66 5.39
N GLY A 29 6.42 -7.20 4.14
CA GLY A 29 6.84 -5.83 3.81
C GLY A 29 5.97 -4.79 4.52
N LEU A 30 4.65 -4.96 4.50
CA LEU A 30 3.72 -4.07 5.19
C LEU A 30 3.90 -4.10 6.72
N ARG A 31 4.13 -5.28 7.30
CA ARG A 31 4.43 -5.42 8.75
C ARG A 31 5.74 -4.74 9.13
N CYS A 32 6.77 -4.87 8.29
CA CYS A 32 8.05 -4.19 8.51
C CYS A 32 7.89 -2.68 8.50
N ILE A 33 7.09 -2.13 7.57
CA ILE A 33 6.79 -0.69 7.52
C ILE A 33 6.05 -0.25 8.80
N ASP A 34 5.04 -1.00 9.23
CA ASP A 34 4.29 -0.72 10.46
C ASP A 34 5.21 -0.73 11.69
N TYR A 35 6.03 -1.78 11.84
CA TYR A 35 7.01 -1.88 12.94
C TYR A 35 8.01 -0.71 12.94
N LEU A 36 8.56 -0.38 11.76
CA LEU A 36 9.50 0.72 11.59
C LEU A 36 8.90 2.06 12.02
N LEU A 37 7.67 2.35 11.58
CA LEU A 37 7.00 3.61 11.92
C LEU A 37 6.62 3.66 13.40
N ARG A 38 6.21 2.55 14.01
CA ARG A 38 5.95 2.46 15.45
C ARG A 38 7.20 2.71 16.28
N ASP A 39 8.33 2.12 15.90
CA ASP A 39 9.62 2.32 16.55
C ASP A 39 10.10 3.78 16.42
N PHE A 40 10.00 4.37 15.23
CA PHE A 40 10.42 5.75 15.02
C PHE A 40 9.56 6.79 15.73
N MET A 41 8.25 6.53 15.81
CA MET A 41 7.28 7.42 16.46
C MET A 41 7.13 7.12 17.95
N ASN A 42 7.78 6.06 18.47
CA ASN A 42 7.69 5.59 19.84
C ASN A 42 6.22 5.45 20.30
N THR A 43 5.41 4.79 19.49
CA THR A 43 3.97 4.60 19.75
C THR A 43 3.49 3.25 19.22
N ASP A 44 2.55 2.63 19.94
CA ASP A 44 1.92 1.37 19.54
C ASP A 44 0.78 1.54 18.53
N ARG A 45 0.48 2.80 18.14
CA ARG A 45 -0.54 3.07 17.13
C ARG A 45 -0.10 2.48 15.78
N PRO A 46 -1.03 1.89 15.00
CA PRO A 46 -0.72 1.44 13.64
C PRO A 46 0.00 2.52 12.84
N PHE A 47 1.06 2.12 12.14
CA PHE A 47 1.94 2.96 11.32
C PHE A 47 2.48 4.19 12.06
N GLY A 48 2.73 4.08 13.37
CA GLY A 48 3.22 5.20 14.17
C GLY A 48 2.22 6.37 14.28
N GLY A 49 0.93 6.11 14.02
CA GLY A 49 -0.13 7.12 13.98
C GLY A 49 -0.15 7.97 12.69
N LYS A 50 0.57 7.55 11.65
CA LYS A 50 0.55 8.19 10.33
C LYS A 50 -0.67 7.78 9.52
N VAL A 51 -1.15 8.68 8.66
CA VAL A 51 -2.18 8.35 7.67
C VAL A 51 -1.51 7.63 6.50
N MET A 52 -1.96 6.42 6.21
CA MET A 52 -1.49 5.62 5.08
C MET A 52 -2.53 5.65 3.96
N VAL A 53 -2.11 6.01 2.75
CA VAL A 53 -2.93 5.90 1.54
C VAL A 53 -2.27 4.89 0.61
N PHE A 54 -2.97 3.81 0.34
CA PHE A 54 -2.51 2.79 -0.60
C PHE A 54 -3.17 3.04 -1.95
N ARG A 55 -2.35 3.24 -2.97
CA ARG A 55 -2.75 3.22 -4.36
C ARG A 55 -2.27 1.91 -4.95
N ASP A 56 -3.10 1.35 -5.79
CA ASP A 56 -2.73 0.24 -6.64
C ASP A 56 -3.22 0.54 -8.05
N GLU A 57 -2.56 -0.05 -9.02
CA GLU A 57 -3.10 -0.10 -10.36
C GLU A 57 -4.07 -1.29 -10.48
N PHE A 58 -5.14 -1.29 -9.68
CA PHE A 58 -6.26 -2.25 -9.76
C PHE A 58 -6.91 -2.30 -11.16
N ARG A 59 -6.56 -1.34 -12.03
CA ARG A 59 -7.05 -1.22 -13.40
C ARG A 59 -6.06 -1.73 -14.46
N ARG A 60 -4.98 -2.44 -14.11
CA ARG A 60 -4.23 -3.22 -15.11
C ARG A 60 -5.09 -4.41 -15.59
N THR A 61 -5.87 -4.08 -16.61
CA THR A 61 -6.46 -4.94 -17.64
C THR A 61 -7.58 -5.85 -17.13
N LEU A 62 -8.82 -5.33 -17.17
CA LEU A 62 -9.92 -6.19 -17.62
C LEU A 62 -9.41 -6.88 -18.89
N PRO A 63 -9.45 -8.22 -19.03
CA PRO A 63 -9.14 -8.81 -20.31
C PRO A 63 -10.02 -8.10 -21.33
N ASP A 64 -9.44 -7.64 -22.42
CA ASP A 64 -10.21 -7.27 -23.60
C ASP A 64 -11.08 -8.48 -23.90
N VAL A 65 -12.35 -8.43 -23.49
CA VAL A 65 -13.31 -9.48 -23.81
C VAL A 65 -13.35 -9.47 -25.34
N PRO A 66 -12.82 -10.50 -26.02
CA PRO A 66 -12.96 -10.56 -27.46
C PRO A 66 -14.45 -10.69 -27.66
N ARG A 67 -15.08 -9.63 -28.21
CA ARG A 67 -16.52 -9.46 -28.38
C ARG A 67 -17.23 -10.81 -28.41
N GLY A 68 -17.81 -11.21 -27.27
CA GLY A 68 -18.72 -12.34 -27.23
C GLY A 68 -19.83 -11.99 -28.21
N THR A 69 -19.90 -12.74 -29.32
CA THR A 69 -20.99 -12.54 -30.26
C THR A 69 -22.26 -12.95 -29.51
N ARG A 70 -23.39 -12.28 -29.75
CA ARG A 70 -24.69 -12.53 -29.08
C ARG A 70 -25.18 -13.99 -29.08
N ALA A 71 -24.48 -14.91 -29.76
CA ALA A 71 -24.77 -16.33 -29.84
C ALA A 71 -24.35 -17.13 -28.59
N ASP A 72 -23.40 -16.68 -27.77
CA ASP A 72 -22.91 -17.47 -26.62
C ASP A 72 -23.79 -17.35 -25.36
N VAL A 73 -24.89 -16.58 -25.41
CA VAL A 73 -25.82 -16.38 -24.27
C VAL A 73 -26.93 -17.43 -24.24
N ILE A 74 -27.00 -18.33 -25.23
CA ILE A 74 -27.98 -19.40 -25.27
C ILE A 74 -27.30 -20.69 -25.74
N GLU A 75 -26.65 -21.43 -24.82
CA GLU A 75 -26.80 -22.89 -24.74
C GLU A 75 -26.06 -23.51 -23.54
N SER A 76 -26.85 -24.27 -22.76
CA SER A 76 -26.56 -25.22 -21.65
C SER A 76 -26.17 -24.67 -20.27
#